data_AF-A0A815D8H1-F1
#
_entry.id   AF-A0A815D8H1-F1
#
_cell.length_a   1.000
_cell.length_b   1.000
_cell.length_c   1.000
_cell.angle_alpha   90.00
_cell.angle_beta   90.00
_cell.angle_gamma   90.00
#
_symmetry.space_group_name_H-M   'P 1'
#
loop_
_entity.id
_entity.type
_entity.pdbx_description
1 polymer ?
#
loop_
_entity_poly.entity_id
_entity_poly.type
_entity_poly.pdbx_seq_one_letter_code
_entity_poly.pdbx_strand_id
1 'polypeptide(L)'
;MTAGSISAPSIIPLRVTQYGQTHKFAINTNTLIEIHSETQDVDIYYTLDGSKPDAFTTLATRRSTIQYKKPFYIPRHMVQAGKVTIKAVAVSK
;
A
#
# COMPACT_ATOMS: atom_id res chain seq x y z
N MET A 1 0.26 -21.15 -7.64
CA MET A 1 1.09 -20.94 -6.43
C MET A 1 2.14 -22.03 -6.35
N THR A 2 3.40 -21.68 -6.08
CA THR A 2 4.48 -22.65 -5.78
C THR A 2 4.59 -22.81 -4.27
N ALA A 3 4.74 -24.04 -3.77
CA ALA A 3 4.91 -24.29 -2.33
C ALA A 3 6.11 -23.49 -1.78
N GLY A 4 5.90 -22.76 -0.67
CA GLY A 4 6.94 -21.95 -0.02
C GLY A 4 7.15 -20.54 -0.59
N SER A 5 6.38 -20.11 -1.61
CA SER A 5 6.42 -18.73 -2.12
C SER A 5 5.41 -17.81 -1.43
N ILE A 6 5.80 -16.56 -1.18
CA ILE A 6 4.90 -15.50 -0.70
C ILE A 6 4.42 -14.69 -1.91
N SER A 7 3.11 -14.58 -2.08
CA SER A 7 2.48 -13.77 -3.11
C SER A 7 2.75 -12.29 -2.85
N ALA A 8 3.14 -11.56 -3.90
CA ALA A 8 3.31 -10.11 -3.83
C ALA A 8 2.00 -9.42 -3.41
N PRO A 9 2.03 -8.39 -2.55
CA PRO A 9 0.83 -7.69 -2.15
C PRO A 9 0.17 -6.94 -3.32
N SER A 10 -1.16 -6.94 -3.33
CA SER A 10 -2.00 -6.15 -4.24
C SER A 10 -2.43 -4.85 -3.55
N ILE A 11 -2.31 -3.72 -4.26
CA ILE A 11 -2.74 -2.39 -3.78
C ILE A 11 -4.05 -2.03 -4.50
N ILE A 12 -5.14 -1.93 -3.73
CA ILE A 12 -6.50 -1.88 -4.26
C ILE A 12 -7.17 -0.57 -3.83
N PRO A 13 -7.56 0.30 -4.78
CA PRO A 13 -8.37 1.47 -4.47
C PRO A 13 -9.83 1.06 -4.25
N LEU A 14 -10.32 1.23 -3.04
CA LEU A 14 -11.71 1.02 -2.66
C LEU A 14 -12.53 2.27 -3.01
N ARG A 15 -13.26 2.18 -4.12
CA ARG A 15 -14.16 3.21 -4.62
C ARG A 15 -15.37 2.59 -5.30
N VAL A 16 -16.52 3.24 -5.20
CA VAL A 16 -17.68 2.89 -6.01
C VAL A 16 -17.40 3.28 -7.46
N THR A 17 -17.42 2.32 -8.37
CA THR A 17 -17.36 2.60 -9.81
C THR A 17 -18.68 3.20 -10.25
N GLN A 18 -18.76 4.53 -10.35
CA GLN A 18 -19.91 5.20 -10.95
C GLN A 18 -19.82 5.15 -12.47
N TYR A 19 -20.89 4.68 -13.11
CA TYR A 19 -21.03 4.64 -14.57
C TYR A 19 -20.99 6.07 -15.14
N GLY A 20 -20.22 6.30 -16.21
CA GLY A 20 -20.11 7.61 -16.86
C GLY A 20 -18.98 8.54 -16.36
N GLN A 21 -18.21 8.14 -15.34
CA GLN A 21 -17.05 8.92 -14.88
C GLN A 21 -15.84 8.74 -15.82
N THR A 22 -15.35 9.84 -16.41
CA THR A 22 -14.12 9.89 -17.22
C THR A 22 -12.85 9.59 -16.42
N HIS A 23 -12.90 9.74 -15.10
CA HIS A 23 -11.78 9.56 -14.17
C HIS A 23 -11.76 8.17 -13.50
N LYS A 24 -12.08 7.11 -14.27
CA LYS A 24 -12.08 5.71 -13.76
C LYS A 24 -10.75 5.31 -13.10
N PHE A 25 -9.63 5.81 -13.62
CA PHE A 25 -8.28 5.50 -13.12
C PHE A 25 -7.68 6.56 -12.20
N ALA A 26 -8.40 7.66 -11.90
CA ALA A 26 -7.90 8.68 -10.99
C ALA A 26 -7.98 8.19 -9.54
N ILE A 27 -6.87 8.26 -8.81
CA ILE A 27 -6.82 8.02 -7.37
C ILE A 27 -6.53 9.36 -6.71
N ASN A 28 -7.31 9.74 -5.70
CA ASN A 28 -7.14 10.98 -4.95
C ASN A 28 -7.12 10.71 -3.43
N THR A 29 -6.94 11.75 -2.63
CA THR A 29 -6.86 11.66 -1.16
C THR A 29 -8.12 11.12 -0.49
N ASN A 30 -9.25 11.10 -1.20
CA ASN A 30 -10.53 10.62 -0.69
C ASN A 30 -10.80 9.17 -1.11
N THR A 31 -9.83 8.52 -1.79
CA THR A 31 -9.90 7.10 -2.12
C THR A 31 -9.31 6.29 -0.98
N LEU A 32 -10.10 5.36 -0.44
CA LEU A 32 -9.62 4.43 0.59
C LEU A 32 -8.76 3.36 -0.10
N ILE A 33 -7.58 3.07 0.43
CA ILE A 33 -6.63 2.12 -0.13
C ILE A 33 -6.56 0.89 0.77
N GLU A 34 -6.81 -0.28 0.19
CA GLU A 34 -6.59 -1.59 0.81
C GLU A 34 -5.30 -2.21 0.25
N ILE A 35 -4.57 -2.91 1.11
CA ILE A 35 -3.44 -3.74 0.70
C ILE A 35 -3.75 -5.18 1.12
N HIS A 36 -3.68 -6.10 0.16
CA HIS A 36 -4.06 -7.49 0.33
C HIS A 36 -2.94 -8.45 -0.09
N SER A 37 -2.82 -9.59 0.57
CA SER A 37 -1.99 -10.71 0.12
C SER A 37 -2.81 -12.00 0.14
N GLU A 38 -2.66 -12.80 -0.91
CA GLU A 38 -3.28 -14.13 -1.00
C GLU A 38 -2.59 -15.15 -0.07
N THR A 39 -1.36 -14.86 0.37
CA THR A 39 -0.63 -15.72 1.31
C THR A 39 -1.13 -15.45 2.73
N GLN A 40 -1.52 -16.51 3.42
CA GLN A 40 -1.93 -16.45 4.83
C GLN A 40 -0.70 -16.26 5.75
N ASP A 41 -0.94 -15.80 6.99
CA ASP A 41 0.09 -15.63 8.03
C ASP A 41 1.28 -14.75 7.63
N VAL A 42 1.02 -13.72 6.83
CA VAL A 42 2.01 -12.68 6.48
C VAL A 42 1.70 -11.35 7.15
N ASP A 43 2.76 -10.61 7.47
CA ASP A 43 2.69 -9.19 7.76
C ASP A 43 3.01 -8.40 6.49
N ILE A 44 2.23 -7.35 6.25
CA ILE A 44 2.41 -6.46 5.09
C ILE A 44 3.03 -5.15 5.56
N TYR A 45 4.08 -4.69 4.88
CA TYR A 45 4.75 -3.42 5.12
C TYR A 45 4.75 -2.59 3.85
N TYR A 46 4.55 -1.28 3.99
CA TYR A 46 4.44 -0.39 2.84
C TYR A 46 5.09 0.97 3.07
N THR A 47 5.29 1.70 1.98
CA THR A 47 5.79 3.09 1.95
C THR A 47 4.86 3.92 1.07
N LEU A 48 4.82 5.24 1.30
CA LEU A 48 4.01 6.19 0.51
C LEU A 48 4.86 7.13 -0.36
N ASP A 49 6.18 7.13 -0.14
CA ASP A 49 7.17 7.96 -0.83
C ASP A 49 7.85 7.21 -2.01
N GLY A 50 7.45 5.96 -2.28
CA GLY A 50 8.02 5.14 -3.34
C GLY A 50 9.36 4.49 -3.00
N SER A 51 9.88 4.65 -1.78
CA SER A 51 11.05 3.92 -1.30
C SER A 51 10.74 2.43 -1.11
N LYS A 52 11.77 1.57 -1.09
CA LYS A 52 11.58 0.13 -0.85
C LYS A 52 11.19 -0.09 0.62
N PRO A 53 10.04 -0.74 0.93
CA PRO A 53 9.69 -1.09 2.30
C PRO A 53 10.74 -2.01 2.92
N ASP A 54 11.11 -1.73 4.16
CA ASP A 54 12.11 -2.48 4.92
C ASP A 54 11.49 -3.00 6.22
N ALA A 55 11.05 -4.27 6.18
CA ALA A 55 10.33 -4.91 7.28
C ALA A 55 11.21 -5.23 8.50
N PHE A 56 12.54 -5.21 8.35
CA PHE A 56 13.49 -5.65 9.38
C PHE A 56 14.28 -4.49 9.99
N THR A 57 14.01 -3.25 9.58
CA THR A 57 14.76 -2.09 10.04
C THR A 57 14.31 -1.67 11.44
N THR A 58 15.22 -1.75 12.41
CA THR A 58 15.05 -1.18 13.77
C THR A 58 15.55 0.26 13.86
N LEU A 59 16.26 0.71 12.82
CA LEU A 59 16.84 2.04 12.74
C LEU A 59 15.75 3.07 12.44
N ALA A 60 15.60 4.05 13.34
CA ALA A 60 14.75 5.23 13.19
C ALA A 60 15.08 6.12 11.97
N THR A 61 15.97 5.66 11.09
CA THR A 61 16.51 6.34 9.90
C THR A 61 15.69 6.03 8.63
N ARG A 62 14.94 4.92 8.58
CA ARG A 62 14.02 4.58 7.48
C ARG A 62 12.55 4.67 7.91
N ARG A 63 12.16 5.82 8.46
CA ARG A 63 10.82 6.11 9.03
C ARG A 63 9.64 5.99 8.03
N SER A 64 9.91 5.77 6.76
CA SER A 64 8.87 5.71 5.73
C SER A 64 8.14 4.36 5.66
N THR A 65 8.70 3.29 6.24
CA THR A 65 8.05 1.96 6.23
C THR A 65 7.03 1.85 7.35
N ILE A 66 5.82 1.45 6.99
CA ILE A 66 4.66 1.35 7.89
C ILE A 66 4.10 -0.07 7.80
N GLN A 67 3.81 -0.70 8.94
CA GLN A 67 3.08 -1.97 8.95
C GLN A 67 1.60 -1.72 8.64
N TYR A 68 1.06 -2.43 7.65
CA TYR A 68 -0.34 -2.37 7.29
C TYR A 68 -1.20 -3.05 8.36
N LYS A 69 -2.23 -2.34 8.83
CA LYS A 69 -3.17 -2.83 9.84
C LYS A 69 -4.62 -2.78 9.39
N LYS A 70 -4.96 -1.82 8.52
CA LYS A 70 -6.31 -1.61 8.00
C LYS A 70 -6.25 -0.70 6.76
N PRO A 71 -7.31 -0.66 5.95
CA PRO A 71 -7.42 0.30 4.86
C PRO A 71 -7.24 1.75 5.34
N PHE A 72 -6.65 2.59 4.49
CA PHE A 72 -6.30 3.96 4.84
C PHE A 72 -6.52 4.93 3.68
N TYR A 73 -6.73 6.21 4.00
CA TYR A 73 -6.76 7.28 3.00
C TYR A 73 -5.35 7.82 2.76
N ILE A 74 -5.06 8.22 1.53
CA ILE A 74 -3.79 8.90 1.22
C ILE A 74 -3.73 10.21 2.02
N PRO A 75 -2.69 10.43 2.85
CA PRO A 75 -2.61 11.64 3.66
C PRO A 75 -2.56 12.90 2.79
N ARG A 76 -3.40 13.90 3.08
CA ARG A 76 -3.49 15.13 2.29
C ARG A 76 -2.14 15.85 2.13
N HIS A 77 -1.33 15.87 3.19
CA HIS A 77 -0.02 16.53 3.17
C HIS A 77 0.97 15.86 2.19
N MET A 78 0.82 14.57 1.89
CA MET A 78 1.68 13.85 0.93
C MET A 78 1.39 14.25 -0.52
N VAL A 79 0.13 14.59 -0.83
CA VAL A 79 -0.26 15.04 -2.17
C VAL A 79 0.18 16.48 -2.44
N GLN A 80 0.38 17.29 -1.39
CA GLN A 80 0.91 18.64 -1.53
C GLN A 80 2.37 18.66 -2.03
N ALA A 81 3.11 17.57 -1.83
CA ALA A 81 4.43 17.34 -2.41
C ALA A 81 4.38 16.85 -3.89
N GLY A 82 3.18 16.68 -4.46
CA GLY A 82 2.96 16.23 -5.83
C GLY A 82 2.40 14.81 -5.91
N LYS A 83 3.24 13.84 -6.32
CA LYS A 83 2.84 12.45 -6.60
C LYS A 83 3.11 11.55 -5.39
N VAL A 84 2.13 10.71 -5.06
CA VAL A 84 2.29 9.63 -4.06
C VAL A 84 2.58 8.32 -4.78
N THR A 85 3.55 7.55 -4.28
CA THR A 85 3.88 6.23 -4.82
C THR A 85 3.86 5.21 -3.70
N ILE A 86 2.94 4.26 -3.79
CA ILE A 86 2.81 3.20 -2.78
C ILE A 86 3.62 1.99 -3.24
N LYS A 87 4.49 1.48 -2.37
CA LYS A 87 5.15 0.18 -2.53
C LYS A 87 4.90 -0.67 -1.30
N ALA A 88 4.71 -1.96 -1.49
CA ALA A 88 4.41 -2.89 -0.41
C ALA A 88 5.20 -4.20 -0.55
N VAL A 89 5.46 -4.87 0.58
CA VAL A 89 6.05 -6.20 0.68
C VAL A 89 5.28 -7.02 1.72
N ALA A 90 5.11 -8.31 1.47
CA ALA A 90 4.60 -9.27 2.44
C ALA A 90 5.77 -10.10 2.99
N VAL A 91 5.76 -10.34 4.29
CA VAL A 91 6.79 -11.11 5.00
C VAL A 91 6.07 -12.14 5.87
N SER A 92 6.49 -13.40 5.83
CA SER A 92 5.96 -14.44 6.72
C SER A 92 6.24 -14.10 8.18
N LYS A 93 5.30 -14.43 9.07
CA LYS A 93 5.53 -14.36 10.52
C LYS A 93 6.58 -15.35 11.02
#